data_AF-A0A2M7EEL8-F1
#
_entry.id   AF-A0A2M7EEL8-F1
#
_cell.length_a   1.000
_cell.length_b   1.000
_cell.length_c   1.000
_cell.angle_alpha   90.00
_cell.angle_beta   90.00
_cell.angle_gamma   90.00
#
_symmetry.space_group_name_H-M   'P 1'
#
loop_
_entity.id
_entity.type
_entity.pdbx_description
1 polymer ?
#
loop_
_entity_poly.entity_id
_entity_poly.type
_entity_poly.pdbx_seq_one_letter_code
_entity_poly.pdbx_strand_id
1 'polypeptide(L)'
;MEIDRLIEEAASVANIYSLELIEIDRTDHIISLKLLIDNELFIQIYGNTEKDKLNLALVFKKKRLYGYDSERDRSHRHPFENPDSHFFVSEKKSTKEFVQESMRFLEEKEIL
;
A
#
# COMPACT_ATOMS: atom_id res chain seq x y z
N MET A 1 -4.23 -12.89 8.63
CA MET A 1 -4.05 -11.44 8.78
C MET A 1 -5.17 -10.93 9.68
N GLU A 2 -4.91 -9.98 10.58
CA GLU A 2 -5.93 -9.36 11.44
C GLU A 2 -6.07 -7.87 11.09
N ILE A 3 -7.29 -7.33 11.14
CA ILE A 3 -7.54 -5.91 10.78
C ILE A 3 -6.77 -4.97 11.70
N ASP A 4 -6.89 -5.15 13.01
CA ASP A 4 -6.27 -4.24 13.98
C ASP A 4 -4.74 -4.24 13.84
N ARG A 5 -4.14 -5.41 13.56
CA ARG A 5 -2.70 -5.51 13.28
C ARG A 5 -2.29 -4.74 12.02
N LEU A 6 -3.12 -4.74 10.98
CA LEU A 6 -2.84 -3.99 9.75
C LEU A 6 -2.96 -2.47 9.99
N ILE A 7 -3.92 -2.04 10.82
CA ILE A 7 -4.06 -0.64 11.24
C ILE A 7 -2.86 -0.21 12.08
N GLU A 8 -2.41 -1.03 13.04
CA GLU A 8 -1.23 -0.76 13.87
C GLU A 8 0.04 -0.64 13.01
N GLU A 9 0.22 -1.53 12.02
CA GLU A 9 1.34 -1.45 11.09
C GLU A 9 1.28 -0.16 10.26
N ALA A 10 0.12 0.17 9.71
CA ALA A 10 -0.08 1.40 8.94
C ALA A 10 0.18 2.65 9.79
N ALA A 11 -0.31 2.69 11.04
CA ALA A 11 -0.07 3.79 11.97
C ALA A 11 1.40 3.92 12.37
N SER A 12 2.09 2.80 12.59
CA SER A 12 3.53 2.80 12.87
C SER A 12 4.32 3.40 11.72
N VAL A 13 4.02 2.98 10.48
CA VAL A 13 4.69 3.48 9.29
C VAL A 13 4.35 4.95 9.01
N ALA A 14 3.09 5.33 9.21
CA ALA A 14 2.66 6.73 9.10
C ALA A 14 3.48 7.64 10.01
N ASN A 15 3.67 7.24 11.28
CA ASN A 15 4.48 7.99 12.24
C ASN A 15 5.95 8.09 11.82
N ILE A 16 6.56 7.01 11.30
CA ILE A 16 7.96 7.01 10.84
C ILE A 16 8.17 8.06 9.73
N TYR A 17 7.24 8.17 8.80
CA TYR A 17 7.32 9.05 7.65
C TYR A 17 6.57 10.37 7.81
N SER A 18 6.04 10.66 9.00
CA SER A 18 5.21 11.84 9.28
C SER A 18 4.03 12.00 8.30
N LEU A 19 3.41 10.88 7.91
CA LEU A 19 2.25 10.84 7.02
C LEU A 19 0.95 10.89 7.81
N GLU A 20 -0.09 11.48 7.23
CA GLU A 20 -1.44 11.39 7.79
C GLU A 20 -2.08 10.05 7.43
N LEU A 21 -2.53 9.30 8.44
CA LEU A 21 -3.30 8.08 8.26
C LEU A 21 -4.80 8.39 8.24
N ILE A 22 -5.48 8.00 7.17
CA ILE A 22 -6.93 8.15 7.01
C ILE A 22 -7.56 6.77 6.86
N GLU A 23 -8.52 6.45 7.72
CA GLU A 23 -9.42 5.32 7.54
C GLU A 23 -10.54 5.71 6.56
N ILE A 24 -10.68 4.93 5.48
CA ILE A 24 -11.66 5.18 4.41
C ILE A 24 -12.93 4.38 4.64
N ASP A 25 -12.77 3.10 4.97
CA ASP A 25 -13.88 2.18 5.21
C ASP A 25 -13.40 1.00 6.06
N ARG A 26 -14.31 0.47 6.89
CA ARG A 26 -14.06 -0.65 7.78
C ARG A 26 -15.31 -1.52 7.94
N THR A 27 -15.09 -2.83 7.86
CA THR A 27 -16.06 -3.85 8.26
C THR A 27 -15.37 -4.87 9.16
N ASP A 28 -16.05 -5.95 9.54
CA ASP A 28 -15.47 -7.05 10.33
C ASP A 28 -14.31 -7.76 9.61
N HIS A 29 -14.27 -7.69 8.28
CA HIS A 29 -13.31 -8.45 7.46
C HIS A 29 -12.52 -7.61 6.49
N ILE A 30 -12.86 -6.33 6.33
CA ILE A 30 -12.25 -5.43 5.34
C ILE A 30 -11.81 -4.14 6.03
N ILE A 31 -10.63 -3.65 5.65
CA ILE A 31 -10.15 -2.32 6.00
C ILE A 31 -9.57 -1.64 4.76
N SER A 32 -9.91 -0.37 4.56
CA SER A 32 -9.29 0.49 3.55
C SER A 32 -8.72 1.73 4.21
N LEU A 33 -7.44 1.97 3.99
CA LEU A 33 -6.69 3.09 4.56
C LEU A 33 -5.99 3.90 3.46
N LYS A 34 -5.65 5.13 3.78
CA LYS A 34 -4.69 5.95 3.03
C LYS A 34 -3.62 6.50 3.96
N LEU A 35 -2.38 6.49 3.49
CA LEU A 35 -1.29 7.29 4.02
C LEU A 35 -1.10 8.48 3.07
N LEU A 36 -1.50 9.68 3.49
CA LEU A 36 -1.37 10.88 2.67
C LEU A 36 0.06 11.38 2.68
N ILE A 37 0.57 11.62 1.47
CA ILE A 37 1.85 12.29 1.20
C ILE A 37 1.57 13.73 0.74
N ASP A 38 0.57 13.89 -0.12
CA ASP A 38 -0.05 15.17 -0.53
C ASP A 38 -1.53 14.91 -0.92
N ASN A 39 -2.29 15.97 -1.21
CA ASN A 39 -3.70 15.93 -1.58
C ASN A 39 -4.02 14.98 -2.74
N GLU A 40 -3.10 14.85 -3.70
CA GLU A 40 -3.25 13.97 -4.87
C GLU A 40 -2.26 12.80 -4.89
N LEU A 41 -1.40 12.67 -3.87
CA LEU A 41 -0.36 11.65 -3.76
C LEU A 41 -0.51 10.89 -2.43
N PHE A 42 -0.82 9.61 -2.50
CA PHE A 42 -1.02 8.81 -1.30
C PHE A 42 -0.70 7.34 -1.53
N ILE A 43 -0.49 6.62 -0.45
CA ILE A 43 -0.42 5.16 -0.46
C ILE A 43 -1.76 4.63 0.01
N GLN A 44 -2.41 3.83 -0.82
CA GLN A 44 -3.64 3.12 -0.48
C GLN A 44 -3.30 1.73 0.04
N ILE A 45 -3.91 1.37 1.15
CA ILE A 45 -3.81 0.05 1.78
C ILE A 45 -5.21 -0.53 1.83
N TYR A 46 -5.37 -1.74 1.29
CA TYR A 46 -6.62 -2.49 1.37
C TYR A 46 -6.34 -3.88 1.91
N GLY A 47 -6.97 -4.22 3.03
CA GLY A 47 -6.91 -5.55 3.63
C GLY A 47 -8.27 -6.23 3.58
N ASN A 48 -8.30 -7.51 3.25
CA ASN A 48 -9.45 -8.39 3.47
C ASN A 48 -8.99 -9.69 4.13
N THR A 49 -9.42 -9.92 5.38
CA THR A 49 -8.97 -11.04 6.21
C THR A 49 -9.55 -12.38 5.76
N GLU A 50 -10.83 -12.43 5.36
CA GLU A 50 -11.47 -13.64 4.83
C GLU A 50 -10.78 -14.19 3.57
N LYS A 51 -10.26 -13.29 2.73
CA LYS A 51 -9.57 -13.65 1.48
C LYS A 51 -8.06 -13.81 1.65
N ASP A 52 -7.51 -13.56 2.85
CA ASP A 52 -6.07 -13.39 3.08
C ASP A 52 -5.44 -12.48 2.02
N LYS A 53 -6.06 -11.29 1.84
CA LYS A 53 -5.76 -10.36 0.76
C LYS A 53 -5.20 -9.04 1.29
N LEU A 54 -4.06 -8.61 0.75
CA LEU A 54 -3.46 -7.31 0.99
C LEU A 54 -3.11 -6.67 -0.35
N ASN A 55 -3.72 -5.54 -0.64
CA ASN A 55 -3.46 -4.75 -1.83
C ASN A 55 -2.88 -3.40 -1.43
N LEU A 56 -1.73 -3.06 -2.02
CA LEU A 56 -0.96 -1.86 -1.73
C LEU A 56 -0.77 -1.09 -3.04
N ALA A 57 -1.02 0.20 -3.04
CA ALA A 57 -0.84 1.04 -4.22
C ALA A 57 -0.34 2.43 -3.88
N LEU A 58 0.73 2.88 -4.54
CA LEU A 58 1.10 4.28 -4.61
C LEU A 58 0.28 4.94 -5.72
N VAL A 59 -0.46 5.98 -5.38
CA VAL A 59 -1.43 6.62 -6.28
C VAL A 59 -1.12 8.10 -6.41
N PHE A 60 -1.04 8.59 -7.65
CA PHE A 60 -0.94 10.00 -7.98
C PHE A 60 -2.04 10.40 -8.96
N LYS A 61 -2.80 11.46 -8.67
CA LYS A 61 -3.86 11.98 -9.57
C LYS A 61 -4.81 10.88 -10.08
N LYS A 62 -5.25 10.01 -9.16
CA LYS A 62 -6.13 8.85 -9.42
C LYS A 62 -5.54 7.75 -10.30
N LYS A 63 -4.22 7.78 -10.57
CA LYS A 63 -3.51 6.72 -11.29
C LYS A 63 -2.54 6.01 -10.36
N ARG A 64 -2.48 4.67 -10.46
CA ARG A 64 -1.47 3.88 -9.77
C ARG A 64 -0.11 4.14 -10.41
N LEU A 65 0.87 4.48 -9.59
CA LEU A 65 2.28 4.57 -9.97
C LEU A 65 3.02 3.26 -9.66
N TYR A 66 2.64 2.58 -8.58
CA TYR A 66 3.25 1.32 -8.16
C TYR A 66 2.23 0.54 -7.34
N GLY A 67 2.29 -0.79 -7.39
CA GLY A 67 1.40 -1.61 -6.58
C GLY A 67 1.94 -2.99 -6.28
N TYR A 68 1.38 -3.57 -5.22
CA TYR A 68 1.69 -4.92 -4.80
C TYR A 68 0.43 -5.54 -4.23
N ASP A 69 -0.04 -6.60 -4.88
CA ASP A 69 -1.28 -7.29 -4.53
C ASP A 69 -0.95 -8.73 -4.14
N SER A 70 -1.33 -9.10 -2.92
CA SER A 70 -1.21 -10.45 -2.38
C SER A 70 -2.59 -10.99 -2.06
N GLU A 71 -2.89 -12.22 -2.50
CA GLU A 71 -4.11 -12.95 -2.17
C GLU A 71 -3.74 -14.42 -1.94
N ARG A 72 -3.89 -14.89 -0.69
CA ARG A 72 -3.50 -16.23 -0.25
C ARG A 72 -2.03 -16.53 -0.53
N ASP A 73 -1.75 -17.42 -1.48
CA ASP A 73 -0.44 -17.93 -1.88
C ASP A 73 0.13 -17.23 -3.12
N ARG A 74 -0.60 -16.26 -3.67
CA ARG A 74 -0.22 -15.55 -4.89
C ARG A 74 0.04 -14.08 -4.61
N SER A 75 1.16 -13.60 -5.10
CA SER A 75 1.49 -12.18 -5.12
C SER A 75 1.84 -11.74 -6.53
N HIS A 76 1.56 -10.49 -6.84
CA HIS A 76 2.09 -9.84 -8.02
C HIS A 76 2.38 -8.37 -7.76
N ARG A 77 3.38 -7.86 -8.48
CA ARG A 77 3.74 -6.43 -8.46
C ARG A 77 3.28 -5.74 -9.75
N HIS A 78 2.92 -4.47 -9.60
CA HIS A 78 2.65 -3.50 -10.65
C HIS A 78 3.80 -2.48 -10.62
N PRO A 79 4.84 -2.59 -11.46
CA PRO A 79 6.09 -1.84 -11.33
C PRO A 79 5.95 -0.37 -11.73
N PHE A 80 6.88 0.46 -11.25
CA PHE A 80 6.91 1.91 -11.53
C PHE A 80 6.96 2.26 -13.01
N GLU A 81 7.68 1.47 -13.81
CA GLU A 81 7.86 1.72 -15.25
C GLU A 81 6.62 1.34 -16.07
N ASN A 82 5.82 0.40 -15.57
CA ASN A 82 4.60 -0.06 -16.22
C ASN A 82 3.56 -0.54 -15.18
N PRO A 83 2.80 0.40 -14.59
CA PRO A 83 1.88 0.11 -13.50
C PRO A 83 0.66 -0.73 -13.90
N ASP A 84 0.45 -0.98 -15.19
CA ASP A 84 -0.65 -1.82 -15.71
C ASP A 84 -0.22 -3.29 -15.87
N SER A 85 1.09 -3.56 -15.85
CA SER A 85 1.63 -4.92 -15.98
C SER A 85 1.57 -5.69 -14.66
N HIS A 86 1.35 -6.99 -14.78
CA HIS A 86 1.29 -7.91 -13.63
C HIS A 86 2.52 -8.84 -13.65
N PHE A 87 3.41 -8.69 -12.68
CA PHE A 87 4.56 -9.58 -12.52
C PHE A 87 4.37 -10.45 -11.29
N PHE A 88 4.07 -11.73 -11.51
CA PHE A 88 3.90 -12.70 -10.43
C PHE A 88 5.22 -12.93 -9.67
N VAL A 89 5.12 -12.98 -8.35
CA VAL A 89 6.23 -13.19 -7.43
C VAL A 89 5.81 -14.16 -6.33
N SER A 90 6.77 -14.90 -5.77
CA SER A 90 6.53 -15.88 -4.71
C SER A 90 6.43 -15.28 -3.32
N GLU A 91 6.97 -14.08 -3.14
CA GLU A 91 7.06 -13.43 -1.83
C GLU A 91 5.79 -12.62 -1.53
N LYS A 92 5.52 -12.36 -0.25
CA LYS A 92 4.55 -11.34 0.17
C LYS A 92 5.32 -10.07 0.53
N LYS A 93 4.67 -8.91 0.40
CA LYS A 93 5.24 -7.63 0.80
C LYS A 93 4.42 -7.04 1.93
N SER A 94 5.10 -6.63 3.00
CA SER A 94 4.48 -5.92 4.12
C SER A 94 4.12 -4.48 3.75
N THR A 95 3.24 -3.86 4.54
CA THR A 95 2.92 -2.43 4.37
C THR A 95 4.18 -1.59 4.54
N LYS A 96 5.01 -1.93 5.54
CA LYS A 96 6.28 -1.24 5.79
C LYS A 96 7.22 -1.27 4.59
N GLU A 97 7.48 -2.45 4.02
CA GLU A 97 8.38 -2.60 2.87
C GLU A 97 7.87 -1.82 1.66
N PHE A 98 6.56 -1.88 1.39
CA PHE A 98 5.94 -1.16 0.29
C PHE A 98 6.07 0.36 0.44
N VAL A 99 5.81 0.89 1.64
CA VAL A 99 5.95 2.32 1.90
C VAL A 99 7.41 2.75 1.79
N GLN A 100 8.35 1.97 2.34
CA GLN A 100 9.78 2.25 2.21
C GLN A 100 10.23 2.35 0.74
N GLU A 101 9.82 1.42 -0.10
CA GLU A 101 10.11 1.47 -1.55
C GLU A 101 9.43 2.65 -2.25
N SER A 102 8.20 2.96 -1.87
CA SER A 102 7.45 4.09 -2.43
C SER A 102 8.12 5.42 -2.11
N MET A 103 8.51 5.64 -0.85
CA MET A 103 9.20 6.86 -0.43
C MET A 103 10.55 7.01 -1.12
N ARG A 104 11.33 5.93 -1.20
CA ARG A 104 12.63 5.94 -1.92
C ARG A 104 12.44 6.33 -3.39
N PHE A 105 11.44 5.77 -4.07
CA PHE A 105 11.16 6.12 -5.46
C PHE A 105 10.81 7.60 -5.61
N LEU A 106 9.98 8.14 -4.72
CA LEU A 106 9.58 9.54 -4.77
C LEU A 106 10.77 10.49 -4.52
N GLU A 107 11.67 10.15 -3.59
CA GLU A 107 12.93 10.87 -3.35
C GLU A 107 13.86 10.80 -4.58
N GLU A 108 14.06 9.62 -5.17
CA GLU A 108 14.89 9.42 -6.37
C GLU A 108 14.37 10.17 -7.61
N LYS A 109 13.07 10.47 -7.63
CA LYS A 109 12.41 11.23 -8.71
C LYS A 109 12.26 12.72 -8.40
N GLU A 110 12.79 13.20 -7.28
CA GLU A 110 12.66 14.60 -6.84
C GLU A 110 11.19 15.07 -6.76
N ILE A 111 10.28 14.14 -6.41
CA ILE A 111 8.86 14.44 -6.16
C ILE A 111 8.66 14.86 -4.69
N LEU A 112 9.54 14.40 -3.80
CA LEU A 112 9.65 14.78 -2.39
C LEU A 112 10.96 15.54 -2.12
#